data_AF-A0A2D8U7I6-F1
#
_entry.id   AF-A0A2D8U7I6-F1
#
_cell.length_a   1.000
_cell.length_b   1.000
_cell.length_c   1.000
_cell.angle_alpha   90.00
_cell.angle_beta   90.00
_cell.angle_gamma   90.00
#
_symmetry.space_group_name_H-M   'P 1'
#
loop_
_entity.id
_entity.type
_entity.pdbx_description
1 polymer ?
#
loop_
_entity_poly.entity_id
_entity_poly.type
_entity_poly.pdbx_seq_one_letter_code
_entity_poly.pdbx_strand_id
1 'polypeptide(L)'
;MSNQIGSIIENGLSDWQILQKTEDGYATIFLNGHYFGNPDSQINIRVLNEATGCHQNIFNTIQGDKDRRWEAKLRVKSGGLYRLETRLQNVGEQTTEWSTRGDMRHFWGVGDVWVIAGQSNSAGYGRGSYQDAAELGIHIFRNNEQWALATHPMNESTGIVHPVNREASNPGHSPYLQFGRILQRTLNHPIGLIQTALGGSPLSRWNPKEKGVSDLYDNMLRRIKLSGGKIKGILWYQGESDVDIESASSYEKRFTDAVASWRNALNDPQLPILTVQLNRVIGRPEADLGWSIIREAQRIVAKRDSKIAIIPTLDLPLSDLIHTSPAGNMILGERLAHAALDLLNEQKQNHNAPDVEKISYIAKQKIEIYFSYVQSYINCIEPHLNMFLIEDEIGRIPVTDIYFPNNASIQIELSRQPIGHLKVSGGWGSSPSTVAVDMERRMPILGFHNFLVQ
;
A
#
# COMPACT_ATOMS: atom_id res chain seq x y z
N MET A 1 -18.87 -26.67 -32.20
CA MET A 1 -17.46 -26.27 -32.35
C MET A 1 -17.02 -26.10 -33.81
N SER A 2 -17.87 -26.32 -34.82
CA SER A 2 -17.44 -26.47 -36.24
C SER A 2 -17.16 -25.18 -37.02
N ASN A 3 -17.19 -23.99 -36.41
CA ASN A 3 -16.98 -22.71 -37.11
C ASN A 3 -15.83 -21.86 -36.53
N GLN A 4 -15.00 -22.44 -35.66
CA GLN A 4 -13.91 -21.69 -35.04
C GLN A 4 -12.75 -21.50 -36.03
N ILE A 5 -12.26 -20.26 -36.15
CA ILE A 5 -11.19 -19.89 -37.09
C ILE A 5 -10.09 -19.07 -36.40
N GLY A 6 -8.86 -19.27 -36.87
CA GLY A 6 -7.69 -18.51 -36.47
C GLY A 6 -7.14 -18.83 -35.09
N SER A 7 -6.39 -17.90 -34.49
CA SER A 7 -5.59 -18.14 -33.28
C SER A 7 -6.39 -17.92 -31.99
N ILE A 8 -6.31 -18.83 -31.03
CA ILE A 8 -6.93 -18.76 -29.70
C ILE A 8 -5.85 -18.69 -28.64
N ILE A 9 -6.03 -17.82 -27.64
CA ILE A 9 -5.16 -17.74 -26.47
C ILE A 9 -5.78 -18.58 -25.34
N GLU A 10 -5.12 -19.66 -24.94
CA GLU A 10 -5.55 -20.50 -23.81
C GLU A 10 -5.03 -19.98 -22.49
N ASN A 11 -3.75 -19.59 -22.44
CA ASN A 11 -3.09 -19.16 -21.21
C ASN A 11 -2.21 -17.93 -21.43
N GLY A 12 -2.03 -17.17 -20.35
CA GLY A 12 -1.13 -16.03 -20.28
C GLY A 12 -1.85 -14.76 -19.85
N LEU A 13 -1.65 -13.68 -20.61
CA LEU A 13 -2.18 -12.36 -20.30
C LEU A 13 -3.72 -12.32 -20.30
N SER A 14 -4.28 -11.60 -19.34
CA SER A 14 -5.72 -11.30 -19.23
C SER A 14 -6.01 -9.82 -19.51
N ASP A 15 -7.28 -9.51 -19.78
CA ASP A 15 -7.72 -8.12 -19.92
C ASP A 15 -7.45 -7.35 -18.62
N TRP A 16 -7.18 -6.05 -18.72
CA TRP A 16 -6.88 -5.16 -17.58
C TRP A 16 -5.61 -5.50 -16.77
N GLN A 17 -4.89 -6.57 -17.09
CA GLN A 17 -3.73 -6.99 -16.31
C GLN A 17 -2.59 -5.97 -16.34
N ILE A 18 -2.07 -5.62 -15.16
CA ILE A 18 -0.81 -4.88 -15.04
C ILE A 18 0.29 -5.85 -14.63
N LEU A 19 1.35 -5.91 -15.45
CA LEU A 19 2.53 -6.71 -15.18
C LEU A 19 3.57 -5.85 -14.47
N GLN A 20 4.16 -6.41 -13.40
CA GLN A 20 5.28 -5.77 -12.71
C GLN A 20 6.50 -5.67 -13.64
N LYS A 21 6.97 -4.44 -13.88
CA LYS A 21 8.21 -4.18 -14.61
C LYS A 21 9.42 -4.68 -13.82
N THR A 22 10.43 -5.19 -14.52
CA THR A 22 11.78 -5.43 -14.00
C THR A 22 12.57 -4.11 -13.94
N GLU A 23 13.73 -4.12 -13.29
CA GLU A 23 14.56 -2.92 -13.08
C GLU A 23 15.00 -2.24 -14.39
N ASP A 24 15.14 -3.01 -15.46
CA ASP A 24 15.43 -2.52 -16.81
C ASP A 24 14.22 -1.86 -17.52
N GLY A 25 13.05 -1.81 -16.86
CA GLY A 25 11.84 -1.19 -17.38
C GLY A 25 11.04 -2.05 -18.36
N TYR A 26 11.16 -3.38 -18.32
CA TYR A 26 10.42 -4.31 -19.18
C TYR A 26 9.58 -5.31 -18.38
N ALA A 27 8.67 -6.02 -19.03
CA ALA A 27 8.09 -7.25 -18.52
C ALA A 27 8.15 -8.36 -19.58
N THR A 28 8.19 -9.62 -19.13
CA THR A 28 8.13 -10.78 -20.00
C THR A 28 6.77 -11.43 -19.89
N ILE A 29 6.14 -11.69 -21.03
CA ILE A 29 4.83 -12.34 -21.16
C ILE A 29 5.05 -13.71 -21.77
N PHE A 30 4.45 -14.73 -21.16
CA PHE A 30 4.37 -16.07 -21.73
C PHE A 30 2.93 -16.32 -22.16
N LEU A 31 2.74 -16.73 -23.40
CA LEU A 31 1.43 -17.00 -23.99
C LEU A 31 1.46 -18.38 -24.62
N ASN A 32 0.34 -19.07 -24.57
CA ASN A 32 0.13 -20.25 -25.40
C ASN A 32 -1.32 -20.39 -25.81
N GLY A 33 -1.52 -21.19 -26.83
CA GLY A 33 -2.85 -21.63 -27.21
C GLY A 33 -2.80 -22.50 -28.46
N HIS A 34 -3.87 -22.47 -29.21
CA HIS A 34 -4.02 -23.25 -30.43
C HIS A 34 -4.58 -22.40 -31.56
N TYR A 35 -4.59 -22.94 -32.78
CA TYR A 35 -5.20 -22.26 -33.92
C TYR A 35 -6.01 -23.20 -34.81
N PHE A 36 -6.98 -22.62 -35.51
CA PHE A 36 -7.83 -23.30 -36.48
C PHE A 36 -7.58 -22.71 -37.87
N GLY A 37 -6.84 -23.43 -38.70
CA GLY A 37 -6.51 -23.06 -40.07
C GLY A 37 -5.61 -24.09 -40.73
N ASN A 38 -4.89 -23.70 -41.79
CA ASN A 38 -3.92 -24.57 -42.46
C ASN A 38 -2.79 -24.93 -41.47
N PRO A 39 -2.36 -26.20 -41.33
CA PRO A 39 -1.24 -26.61 -40.49
C PRO A 39 0.07 -25.84 -40.68
N ASP A 40 0.30 -25.30 -41.88
CA ASP A 40 1.52 -24.54 -42.18
C ASP A 40 1.38 -23.04 -41.86
N SER A 41 0.22 -22.62 -41.36
CA SER A 41 -0.03 -21.24 -40.99
C SER A 41 0.86 -20.81 -39.85
N GLN A 42 1.15 -19.51 -39.81
CA GLN A 42 1.98 -18.94 -38.78
C GLN A 42 1.20 -17.92 -37.95
N ILE A 43 1.49 -17.88 -36.65
CA ILE A 43 0.82 -17.00 -35.69
C ILE A 43 1.59 -15.69 -35.61
N ASN A 44 0.92 -14.60 -35.95
CA ASN A 44 1.45 -13.25 -35.79
C ASN A 44 0.90 -12.64 -34.49
N ILE A 45 1.78 -12.14 -33.61
CA ILE A 45 1.38 -11.51 -32.36
C ILE A 45 1.86 -10.06 -32.33
N ARG A 46 0.95 -9.14 -32.06
CA ARG A 46 1.24 -7.71 -32.07
C ARG A 46 0.79 -7.06 -30.77
N VAL A 47 1.60 -6.12 -30.31
CA VAL A 47 1.27 -5.27 -29.16
C VAL A 47 1.11 -3.84 -29.67
N LEU A 48 -0.09 -3.31 -29.50
CA LEU A 48 -0.48 -1.98 -29.95
C LEU A 48 -0.82 -1.13 -28.73
N ASN A 49 -0.59 0.18 -28.80
CA ASN A 49 -1.14 1.11 -27.83
C ASN A 49 -2.65 1.25 -28.05
N GLU A 50 -3.47 1.12 -27.00
CA GLU A 50 -4.94 1.21 -27.13
C GLU A 50 -5.41 2.60 -27.59
N ALA A 51 -4.72 3.67 -27.21
CA ALA A 51 -5.13 5.03 -27.54
C ALA A 51 -4.75 5.43 -28.99
N THR A 52 -3.58 5.01 -29.47
CA THR A 52 -3.07 5.45 -30.77
C THR A 52 -3.12 4.39 -31.87
N GLY A 53 -3.28 3.11 -31.51
CA GLY A 53 -3.09 1.99 -32.43
C GLY A 53 -1.65 1.80 -32.90
N CYS A 54 -0.68 2.61 -32.44
CA CYS A 54 0.71 2.47 -32.84
C CYS A 54 1.33 1.18 -32.27
N HIS A 55 2.13 0.51 -33.10
CA HIS A 55 2.88 -0.67 -32.70
C HIS A 55 3.97 -0.29 -31.70
N GLN A 56 3.99 -0.97 -30.54
CA GLN A 56 5.06 -0.83 -29.54
C GLN A 56 6.16 -1.86 -29.75
N ASN A 57 5.76 -3.07 -30.14
CA ASN A 57 6.63 -4.14 -30.59
C ASN A 57 5.86 -4.99 -31.61
N ILE A 58 6.54 -5.39 -32.69
CA ILE A 58 6.06 -6.40 -33.63
C ILE A 58 6.80 -7.68 -33.28
N PHE A 59 6.09 -8.69 -32.77
CA PHE A 59 6.72 -9.98 -32.51
C PHE A 59 6.52 -10.89 -33.71
N ASN A 60 7.65 -11.45 -34.12
CA ASN A 60 7.80 -12.31 -35.28
C ASN A 60 6.83 -13.49 -35.23
N THR A 61 6.49 -13.88 -36.44
CA THR A 61 5.70 -15.01 -36.85
C THR A 61 6.14 -16.34 -36.20
N ILE A 62 5.26 -16.96 -35.42
CA ILE A 62 5.50 -18.21 -34.69
C ILE A 62 4.91 -19.36 -35.50
N GLN A 63 5.71 -20.38 -35.78
CA GLN A 63 5.21 -21.60 -36.39
C GLN A 63 4.55 -22.47 -35.31
N GLY A 64 3.31 -22.90 -35.56
CA GLY A 64 2.65 -23.84 -34.67
C GLY A 64 3.24 -25.26 -34.80
N ASP A 65 2.98 -26.10 -33.81
CA ASP A 65 3.36 -27.50 -33.85
C ASP A 65 2.39 -28.36 -34.68
N LYS A 66 2.70 -29.65 -34.80
CA LYS A 66 1.90 -30.65 -35.50
C LYS A 66 0.46 -30.78 -34.97
N ASP A 67 0.22 -30.40 -33.71
CA ASP A 67 -1.05 -30.46 -33.02
C ASP A 67 -1.77 -29.09 -33.04
N ARG A 68 -1.27 -28.16 -33.87
CA ARG A 68 -1.74 -26.78 -34.04
C ARG A 68 -1.70 -25.95 -32.75
N ARG A 69 -0.76 -26.26 -31.86
CA ARG A 69 -0.48 -25.47 -30.66
C ARG A 69 0.66 -24.50 -30.94
N TRP A 70 0.69 -23.41 -30.19
CA TRP A 70 1.74 -22.41 -30.28
C TRP A 70 2.07 -21.85 -28.90
N GLU A 71 3.31 -21.40 -28.75
CA GLU A 71 3.82 -20.75 -27.54
C GLU A 71 4.62 -19.51 -27.93
N ALA A 72 4.51 -18.45 -27.12
CA ALA A 72 5.18 -17.19 -27.35
C ALA A 72 5.79 -16.64 -26.07
N LYS A 73 6.97 -16.04 -26.21
CA LYS A 73 7.61 -15.24 -25.16
C LYS A 73 7.85 -13.83 -25.68
N LEU A 74 7.16 -12.85 -25.09
CA LEU A 74 7.22 -11.44 -25.51
C LEU A 74 7.91 -10.61 -24.43
N ARG A 75 8.76 -9.67 -24.81
CA ARG A 75 9.38 -8.71 -23.89
C ARG A 75 8.92 -7.29 -24.19
N VAL A 76 8.14 -6.69 -23.30
CA VAL A 76 7.41 -5.45 -23.56
C VAL A 76 7.88 -4.35 -22.62
N LYS A 77 8.13 -3.16 -23.15
CA LYS A 77 8.59 -2.01 -22.36
C LYS A 77 7.46 -1.49 -21.46
N SER A 78 7.84 -0.99 -20.29
CA SER A 78 6.95 -0.28 -19.38
C SER A 78 6.18 0.83 -20.09
N GLY A 79 4.91 0.93 -19.76
CA GLY A 79 3.92 1.77 -20.43
C GLY A 79 2.61 1.02 -20.64
N GLY A 80 1.75 1.64 -21.45
CA GLY A 80 0.40 1.17 -21.70
C GLY A 80 -0.57 2.34 -21.71
N LEU A 81 -1.87 2.09 -21.86
CA LEU A 81 -2.47 0.76 -21.98
C LEU A 81 -2.28 0.17 -23.39
N TYR A 82 -2.14 -1.16 -23.43
CA TYR A 82 -1.86 -1.92 -24.63
C TYR A 82 -3.02 -2.87 -24.99
N ARG A 83 -3.09 -3.18 -26.29
CA ARG A 83 -3.86 -4.27 -26.86
C ARG A 83 -2.90 -5.32 -27.40
N LEU A 84 -3.13 -6.58 -27.04
CA LEU A 84 -2.49 -7.71 -27.69
C LEU A 84 -3.44 -8.27 -28.73
N GLU A 85 -2.95 -8.50 -29.94
CA GLU A 85 -3.70 -9.14 -31.02
C GLU A 85 -2.94 -10.36 -31.52
N THR A 86 -3.61 -11.50 -31.62
CA THR A 86 -3.12 -12.65 -32.40
C THR A 86 -3.80 -12.69 -33.75
N ARG A 87 -3.09 -13.17 -34.78
CA ARG A 87 -3.60 -13.37 -36.14
C ARG A 87 -2.98 -14.63 -36.72
N LEU A 88 -3.68 -15.26 -37.65
CA LEU A 88 -3.19 -16.43 -38.36
C LEU A 88 -2.91 -16.06 -39.83
N GLN A 89 -1.63 -16.12 -40.20
CA GLN A 89 -1.14 -15.86 -41.56
C GLN A 89 -0.97 -17.18 -42.30
N ASN A 90 -1.62 -17.33 -43.46
CA ASN A 90 -1.49 -18.55 -44.26
C ASN A 90 -0.20 -18.51 -45.11
N VAL A 91 0.35 -19.69 -45.43
CA VAL A 91 1.49 -19.82 -46.34
C VAL A 91 1.16 -19.23 -47.71
N GLY A 92 2.00 -18.32 -48.20
CA GLY A 92 1.83 -17.65 -49.49
C GLY A 92 1.12 -16.29 -49.42
N GLU A 93 0.53 -15.91 -48.29
CA GLU A 93 0.01 -14.56 -48.09
C GLU A 93 1.16 -13.56 -47.89
N GLN A 94 1.34 -12.65 -48.85
CA GLN A 94 2.38 -11.60 -48.78
C GLN A 94 2.01 -10.47 -47.81
N THR A 95 0.71 -10.24 -47.56
CA THR A 95 0.20 -9.14 -46.73
C THR A 95 -0.43 -9.66 -45.43
N THR A 96 -0.10 -9.06 -44.29
CA THR A 96 -0.65 -9.45 -42.97
C THR A 96 -1.86 -8.63 -42.53
N GLU A 97 -2.26 -7.61 -43.30
CA GLU A 97 -3.38 -6.74 -42.96
C GLU A 97 -4.74 -7.48 -42.92
N TRP A 98 -4.91 -8.50 -43.76
CA TRP A 98 -6.12 -9.31 -43.91
C TRP A 98 -5.99 -10.75 -43.37
N SER A 99 -4.95 -11.02 -42.57
CA SER A 99 -4.78 -12.33 -41.94
C SER A 99 -5.99 -12.74 -41.11
N THR A 100 -6.24 -14.05 -41.02
CA THR A 100 -7.39 -14.60 -40.28
C THR A 100 -7.33 -14.17 -38.81
N ARG A 101 -8.50 -13.84 -38.24
CA ARG A 101 -8.64 -13.30 -36.87
C ARG A 101 -7.95 -14.17 -35.82
N GLY A 102 -7.55 -13.56 -34.72
CA GLY A 102 -7.22 -14.28 -33.50
C GLY A 102 -7.80 -13.57 -32.29
N ASP A 103 -7.57 -14.13 -31.11
CA ASP A 103 -8.00 -13.53 -29.85
C ASP A 103 -7.21 -12.26 -29.55
N MET A 104 -7.86 -11.39 -28.79
CA MET A 104 -7.31 -10.12 -28.32
C MET A 104 -7.31 -10.07 -26.80
N ARG A 105 -6.38 -9.30 -26.23
CA ARG A 105 -6.40 -8.89 -24.83
C ARG A 105 -6.32 -7.38 -24.75
N HIS A 106 -7.22 -6.78 -23.99
CA HIS A 106 -7.45 -5.34 -23.96
C HIS A 106 -6.99 -4.70 -22.66
N PHE A 107 -6.62 -3.42 -22.78
CA PHE A 107 -6.32 -2.56 -21.64
C PHE A 107 -5.32 -3.12 -20.61
N TRP A 108 -4.33 -3.89 -21.05
CA TRP A 108 -3.26 -4.38 -20.16
C TRP A 108 -2.07 -3.41 -20.17
N GLY A 109 -1.14 -3.56 -19.24
CA GLY A 109 0.02 -2.66 -19.15
C GLY A 109 1.23 -3.26 -18.45
N VAL A 110 2.35 -2.53 -18.51
CA VAL A 110 3.59 -2.87 -17.80
C VAL A 110 3.99 -1.70 -16.91
N GLY A 111 3.98 -1.90 -15.60
CA GLY A 111 4.20 -0.84 -14.62
C GLY A 111 4.51 -1.39 -13.25
N ASP A 112 4.04 -0.74 -12.20
CA ASP A 112 4.27 -1.17 -10.82
C ASP A 112 3.01 -1.79 -10.21
N VAL A 113 3.18 -2.93 -9.54
CA VAL A 113 2.11 -3.72 -8.92
C VAL A 113 2.29 -3.71 -7.41
N TRP A 114 1.28 -3.23 -6.68
CA TRP A 114 1.31 -3.08 -5.23
C TRP A 114 0.28 -3.98 -4.56
N VAL A 115 0.62 -4.53 -3.40
CA VAL A 115 -0.33 -5.34 -2.61
C VAL A 115 -0.98 -4.47 -1.54
N ILE A 116 -2.30 -4.50 -1.46
CA ILE A 116 -3.08 -3.89 -0.37
C ILE A 116 -3.31 -4.96 0.68
N ALA A 117 -2.76 -4.77 1.88
CA ALA A 117 -2.84 -5.70 3.00
C ALA A 117 -3.17 -4.98 4.32
N GLY A 118 -3.65 -5.73 5.30
CA GLY A 118 -4.08 -5.20 6.60
C GLY A 118 -5.58 -5.35 6.84
N GLN A 119 -6.18 -4.42 7.58
CA GLN A 119 -7.56 -4.57 8.08
C GLN A 119 -8.57 -3.58 7.46
N SER A 120 -9.66 -3.23 8.16
CA SER A 120 -10.78 -2.48 7.61
C SER A 120 -10.41 -1.12 7.01
N ASN A 121 -9.48 -0.38 7.61
CA ASN A 121 -8.98 0.87 7.03
C ASN A 121 -8.21 0.64 5.70
N SER A 122 -7.53 -0.50 5.55
CA SER A 122 -6.89 -0.95 4.30
C SER A 122 -7.89 -1.55 3.30
N ALA A 123 -8.90 -2.28 3.76
CA ALA A 123 -9.99 -2.76 2.89
C ALA A 123 -10.79 -1.59 2.29
N GLY A 124 -10.82 -0.46 3.00
CA GLY A 124 -11.51 0.76 2.62
C GLY A 124 -12.90 0.80 3.25
N TYR A 125 -13.01 1.27 4.48
CA TYR A 125 -14.28 1.41 5.21
C TYR A 125 -14.79 2.87 5.25
N GLY A 126 -14.17 3.78 4.51
CA GLY A 126 -14.58 5.18 4.45
C GLY A 126 -16.01 5.32 3.96
N ARG A 127 -16.86 6.00 4.75
CA ARG A 127 -18.26 6.30 4.46
C ARG A 127 -18.47 7.77 4.14
N GLY A 128 -19.36 8.04 3.20
CA GLY A 128 -19.71 9.39 2.75
C GLY A 128 -19.54 9.54 1.24
N SER A 129 -20.12 10.60 0.68
CA SER A 129 -19.95 10.94 -0.74
C SER A 129 -18.63 11.66 -0.93
N TYR A 130 -17.85 11.25 -1.93
CA TYR A 130 -16.59 11.89 -2.30
C TYR A 130 -16.32 11.71 -3.80
N GLN A 131 -15.75 12.71 -4.45
CA GLN A 131 -15.44 12.65 -5.88
C GLN A 131 -14.06 12.03 -6.09
N ASP A 132 -14.03 10.71 -6.27
CA ASP A 132 -12.82 9.95 -6.59
C ASP A 132 -13.13 8.93 -7.69
N ALA A 133 -13.22 9.41 -8.94
CA ALA A 133 -13.63 8.61 -10.09
C ALA A 133 -12.51 7.66 -10.57
N ALA A 134 -12.90 6.53 -11.15
CA ALA A 134 -12.00 5.58 -11.78
C ALA A 134 -11.14 6.24 -12.88
N GLU A 135 -9.90 5.80 -13.04
CA GLU A 135 -8.95 6.34 -14.02
C GLU A 135 -8.26 5.19 -14.75
N LEU A 136 -8.24 5.24 -16.09
CA LEU A 136 -7.54 4.25 -16.90
C LEU A 136 -6.06 4.19 -16.51
N GLY A 137 -5.52 2.96 -16.47
CA GLY A 137 -4.15 2.69 -16.07
C GLY A 137 -3.98 2.44 -14.56
N ILE A 138 -5.02 2.65 -13.75
CA ILE A 138 -5.07 2.15 -12.37
C ILE A 138 -6.00 0.94 -12.32
N HIS A 139 -5.43 -0.26 -12.25
CA HIS A 139 -6.19 -1.50 -12.29
C HIS A 139 -6.03 -2.30 -11.01
N ILE A 140 -6.98 -3.17 -10.72
CA ILE A 140 -7.04 -3.95 -9.49
C ILE A 140 -7.30 -5.43 -9.80
N PHE A 141 -6.56 -6.30 -9.14
CA PHE A 141 -6.80 -7.73 -9.10
C PHE A 141 -7.78 -8.03 -7.95
N ARG A 142 -9.04 -8.25 -8.30
CA ARG A 142 -10.17 -8.38 -7.37
C ARG A 142 -10.22 -9.74 -6.71
N ASN A 143 -11.07 -9.83 -5.68
CA ASN A 143 -11.28 -11.04 -4.88
C ASN A 143 -11.90 -12.21 -5.66
N ASN A 144 -12.44 -11.94 -6.85
CA ASN A 144 -12.90 -12.92 -7.82
C ASN A 144 -11.78 -13.45 -8.75
N GLU A 145 -10.52 -13.12 -8.45
CA GLU A 145 -9.32 -13.47 -9.23
C GLU A 145 -9.32 -12.94 -10.68
N GLN A 146 -9.96 -11.80 -10.90
CA GLN A 146 -9.94 -11.10 -12.19
C GLN A 146 -9.36 -9.70 -12.05
N TRP A 147 -8.57 -9.32 -13.05
CA TRP A 147 -8.14 -7.93 -13.23
C TRP A 147 -9.31 -7.09 -13.75
N ALA A 148 -9.42 -5.86 -13.24
CA ALA A 148 -10.44 -4.90 -13.64
C ALA A 148 -9.91 -3.47 -13.49
N LEU A 149 -10.63 -2.51 -14.05
CA LEU A 149 -10.45 -1.10 -13.69
C LEU A 149 -10.65 -0.91 -12.17
N ALA A 150 -9.74 -0.18 -11.52
CA ALA A 150 -9.84 0.09 -10.09
C ALA A 150 -10.99 1.07 -9.81
N THR A 151 -11.92 0.65 -8.95
CA THR A 151 -13.06 1.45 -8.51
C THR A 151 -13.34 1.19 -7.04
N HIS A 152 -13.91 2.18 -6.34
CA HIS A 152 -14.48 1.96 -5.01
C HIS A 152 -15.80 1.19 -5.11
N PRO A 153 -16.15 0.36 -4.11
CA PRO A 153 -15.24 -0.16 -3.08
C PRO A 153 -14.23 -1.16 -3.65
N MET A 154 -12.98 -1.08 -3.19
CA MET A 154 -11.91 -1.94 -3.69
C MET A 154 -11.93 -3.37 -3.15
N ASN A 155 -12.43 -3.58 -1.92
CA ASN A 155 -12.51 -4.90 -1.28
C ASN A 155 -13.90 -5.53 -1.34
N GLU A 156 -14.66 -5.29 -2.41
CA GLU A 156 -15.94 -5.97 -2.59
C GLU A 156 -15.77 -7.49 -2.74
N SER A 157 -16.82 -8.22 -2.34
CA SER A 157 -16.81 -9.68 -2.19
C SER A 157 -17.64 -10.40 -3.26
N THR A 158 -18.08 -9.72 -4.31
CA THR A 158 -18.86 -10.31 -5.39
C THR A 158 -18.01 -11.30 -6.17
N GLY A 159 -18.47 -12.54 -6.28
CA GLY A 159 -17.76 -13.61 -6.97
C GLY A 159 -16.46 -14.05 -6.27
N ILE A 160 -16.29 -13.76 -4.98
CA ILE A 160 -15.07 -14.08 -4.24
C ILE A 160 -14.70 -15.57 -4.34
N VAL A 161 -13.47 -15.85 -4.79
CA VAL A 161 -12.93 -17.21 -4.91
C VAL A 161 -12.44 -17.74 -3.57
N HIS A 162 -11.87 -16.87 -2.74
CA HIS A 162 -11.29 -17.21 -1.44
C HIS A 162 -12.06 -16.55 -0.29
N PRO A 163 -12.95 -17.26 0.41
CA PRO A 163 -13.80 -16.69 1.46
C PRO A 163 -13.04 -16.08 2.63
N VAL A 164 -11.74 -16.39 2.80
CA VAL A 164 -10.88 -15.84 3.86
C VAL A 164 -10.82 -14.31 3.84
N ASN A 165 -10.95 -13.68 2.66
CA ASN A 165 -10.98 -12.22 2.49
C ASN A 165 -12.41 -11.65 2.33
N ARG A 166 -13.44 -12.44 2.63
CA ARG A 166 -14.82 -11.98 2.51
C ARG A 166 -15.14 -10.97 3.60
N GLU A 167 -15.59 -9.79 3.20
CA GLU A 167 -16.01 -8.76 4.13
C GLU A 167 -17.41 -9.05 4.68
N ALA A 168 -17.60 -8.81 5.98
CA ALA A 168 -18.90 -8.99 6.64
C ALA A 168 -19.89 -7.87 6.32
N SER A 169 -19.41 -6.76 5.76
CA SER A 169 -20.21 -5.60 5.38
C SER A 169 -19.65 -5.03 4.09
N ASN A 170 -20.51 -4.40 3.27
CA ASN A 170 -20.05 -3.73 2.06
C ASN A 170 -19.00 -2.67 2.42
N PRO A 171 -17.77 -2.74 1.88
CA PRO A 171 -16.78 -1.71 2.09
C PRO A 171 -17.19 -0.39 1.43
N GLY A 172 -16.36 0.64 1.58
CA GLY A 172 -16.52 1.96 1.01
C GLY A 172 -15.23 2.48 0.38
N HIS A 173 -14.91 3.75 0.65
CA HIS A 173 -13.75 4.44 0.11
C HIS A 173 -12.44 3.93 0.73
N SER A 174 -11.38 3.83 -0.08
CA SER A 174 -10.01 3.47 0.33
C SER A 174 -9.00 4.54 -0.13
N PRO A 175 -7.76 4.56 0.39
CA PRO A 175 -6.74 5.52 -0.06
C PRO A 175 -6.08 5.15 -1.39
N TYR A 176 -6.31 3.93 -1.89
CA TYR A 176 -5.40 3.34 -2.89
C TYR A 176 -5.66 3.78 -4.34
N LEU A 177 -6.85 4.35 -4.64
CA LEU A 177 -7.11 4.89 -5.98
C LEU A 177 -6.31 6.18 -6.18
N GLN A 178 -6.34 7.07 -5.19
CA GLN A 178 -5.53 8.28 -5.17
C GLN A 178 -4.02 7.98 -5.16
N PHE A 179 -3.60 6.96 -4.39
CA PHE A 179 -2.22 6.45 -4.42
C PHE A 179 -1.78 6.07 -5.85
N GLY A 180 -2.56 5.20 -6.52
CA GLY A 180 -2.25 4.76 -7.88
C GLY A 180 -2.27 5.91 -8.89
N ARG A 181 -3.16 6.89 -8.71
CA ARG A 181 -3.28 8.07 -9.58
C ARG A 181 -2.04 8.94 -9.54
N ILE A 182 -1.55 9.25 -8.34
CA ILE A 182 -0.35 10.08 -8.19
C ILE A 182 0.85 9.34 -8.78
N LEU A 183 1.03 8.05 -8.44
CA LEU A 183 2.14 7.27 -8.99
C LEU A 183 2.10 7.17 -10.51
N GLN A 184 0.94 6.89 -11.10
CA GLN A 184 0.77 6.84 -12.55
C GLN A 184 1.19 8.14 -13.22
N ARG A 185 0.72 9.28 -12.71
CA ARG A 185 1.01 10.60 -13.28
C ARG A 185 2.48 10.97 -13.15
N THR A 186 3.12 10.61 -12.05
CA THR A 186 4.52 10.92 -11.79
C THR A 186 5.48 10.00 -12.55
N LEU A 187 5.19 8.69 -12.58
CA LEU A 187 6.07 7.68 -13.17
C LEU A 187 5.77 7.40 -14.65
N ASN A 188 4.66 7.92 -15.16
CA ASN A 188 4.21 7.78 -16.55
C ASN A 188 4.08 6.31 -17.01
N HIS A 189 3.57 5.44 -16.14
CA HIS A 189 3.17 4.09 -16.48
C HIS A 189 1.99 3.61 -15.62
N PRO A 190 1.26 2.57 -16.05
CA PRO A 190 0.14 2.02 -15.28
C PRO A 190 0.53 1.51 -13.89
N ILE A 191 -0.46 1.45 -12.99
CA ILE A 191 -0.34 0.93 -11.63
C ILE A 191 -1.34 -0.22 -11.42
N GLY A 192 -0.84 -1.36 -10.97
CA GLY A 192 -1.63 -2.51 -10.57
C GLY A 192 -1.78 -2.57 -9.05
N LEU A 193 -2.96 -2.94 -8.58
CA LEU A 193 -3.25 -3.14 -7.16
C LEU A 193 -3.74 -4.58 -6.93
N ILE A 194 -3.25 -5.25 -5.90
CA ILE A 194 -3.72 -6.59 -5.50
C ILE A 194 -4.42 -6.44 -4.15
N GLN A 195 -5.74 -6.59 -4.14
CA GLN A 195 -6.50 -6.46 -2.89
C GLN A 195 -6.38 -7.73 -2.05
N THR A 196 -5.92 -7.65 -0.81
CA THR A 196 -5.79 -8.80 0.10
C THR A 196 -6.22 -8.50 1.53
N ALA A 197 -6.67 -7.29 1.85
CA ALA A 197 -7.06 -6.88 3.19
C ALA A 197 -8.32 -7.61 3.70
N LEU A 198 -8.51 -7.61 5.02
CA LEU A 198 -9.73 -8.12 5.67
C LEU A 198 -10.07 -7.32 6.94
N GLY A 199 -11.28 -6.77 7.00
CA GLY A 199 -11.82 -6.12 8.20
C GLY A 199 -11.63 -6.94 9.49
N GLY A 200 -11.11 -6.27 10.53
CA GLY A 200 -10.95 -6.85 11.87
C GLY A 200 -9.83 -7.89 12.02
N SER A 201 -9.03 -8.16 10.98
CA SER A 201 -7.95 -9.16 11.09
C SER A 201 -6.82 -8.70 12.03
N PRO A 202 -6.42 -9.52 13.02
CA PRO A 202 -5.20 -9.28 13.80
C PRO A 202 -3.95 -9.64 12.99
N LEU A 203 -2.80 -9.11 13.42
CA LEU A 203 -1.49 -9.37 12.79
C LEU A 203 -1.14 -10.88 12.74
N SER A 204 -1.62 -11.67 13.70
CA SER A 204 -1.35 -13.12 13.77
C SER A 204 -1.79 -13.91 12.54
N ARG A 205 -2.83 -13.45 11.83
CA ARG A 205 -3.28 -14.08 10.57
C ARG A 205 -2.39 -13.75 9.36
N TRP A 206 -1.50 -12.78 9.52
CA TRP A 206 -0.57 -12.31 8.49
C TRP A 206 0.88 -12.75 8.75
N ASN A 207 1.12 -13.48 9.84
CA ASN A 207 2.45 -13.87 10.28
C ASN A 207 2.55 -15.40 10.45
N PRO A 208 3.25 -16.12 9.55
CA PRO A 208 3.36 -17.58 9.64
C PRO A 208 4.22 -18.07 10.81
N LYS A 209 4.94 -17.17 11.50
CA LYS A 209 5.72 -17.52 12.71
C LYS A 209 4.89 -17.57 13.98
N GLU A 210 3.65 -17.11 13.96
CA GLU A 210 2.76 -17.12 15.13
C GLU A 210 2.00 -18.45 15.24
N LYS A 211 1.62 -18.79 16.47
CA LYS A 211 0.76 -19.96 16.71
C LYS A 211 -0.65 -19.62 16.25
N GLY A 212 -1.15 -20.34 15.25
CA GLY A 212 -2.49 -20.13 14.72
C GLY A 212 -2.54 -20.34 13.20
N VAL A 213 -3.65 -19.90 12.59
CA VAL A 213 -3.84 -19.97 11.14
C VAL A 213 -3.37 -18.66 10.52
N SER A 214 -2.37 -18.74 9.63
CA SER A 214 -1.84 -17.62 8.85
C SER A 214 -2.46 -17.57 7.44
N ASP A 215 -3.77 -17.78 7.37
CA ASP A 215 -4.52 -17.94 6.12
C ASP A 215 -4.57 -16.68 5.25
N LEU A 216 -4.52 -15.48 5.85
CA LEU A 216 -4.43 -14.23 5.10
C LEU A 216 -3.05 -14.06 4.46
N TYR A 217 -1.99 -14.46 5.16
CA TYR A 217 -0.64 -14.53 4.59
C TYR A 217 -0.58 -15.52 3.41
N ASP A 218 -1.10 -16.74 3.58
CA ASP A 218 -1.11 -17.75 2.53
C ASP A 218 -1.92 -17.29 1.30
N ASN A 219 -3.09 -16.68 1.53
CA ASN A 219 -3.92 -16.18 0.45
C ASN A 219 -3.30 -14.95 -0.25
N MET A 220 -2.63 -14.07 0.49
CA MET A 220 -1.87 -12.96 -0.10
C MET A 220 -0.82 -13.48 -1.08
N LEU A 221 0.01 -14.45 -0.67
CA LEU A 221 1.03 -15.05 -1.54
C LEU A 221 0.42 -15.76 -2.76
N ARG A 222 -0.68 -16.49 -2.56
CA ARG A 222 -1.42 -17.12 -3.67
C ARG A 222 -1.86 -16.08 -4.70
N ARG A 223 -2.42 -14.96 -4.25
CA ARG A 223 -2.93 -13.91 -5.14
C ARG A 223 -1.83 -13.14 -5.82
N ILE A 224 -0.69 -12.93 -5.16
CA ILE A 224 0.52 -12.42 -5.80
C ILE A 224 0.94 -13.36 -6.92
N LYS A 225 0.99 -14.68 -6.69
CA LYS A 225 1.31 -15.66 -7.72
C LYS A 225 0.35 -15.61 -8.91
N LEU A 226 -0.97 -15.57 -8.66
CA LEU A 226 -1.99 -15.54 -9.72
C LEU A 226 -2.00 -14.24 -10.54
N SER A 227 -1.60 -13.12 -9.94
CA SER A 227 -1.55 -11.82 -10.62
C SER A 227 -0.27 -11.59 -11.43
N GLY A 228 0.74 -12.47 -11.31
CA GLY A 228 1.99 -12.41 -12.08
C GLY A 228 3.26 -12.74 -11.27
N GLY A 229 3.15 -12.93 -9.96
CA GLY A 229 4.21 -13.43 -9.08
C GLY A 229 5.27 -12.41 -8.65
N LYS A 230 5.22 -11.18 -9.15
CA LYS A 230 6.14 -10.10 -8.80
C LYS A 230 5.37 -8.84 -8.43
N ILE A 231 5.89 -8.10 -7.45
CA ILE A 231 5.29 -6.87 -6.94
C ILE A 231 6.38 -5.83 -6.67
N LYS A 232 5.99 -4.56 -6.58
CA LYS A 232 6.83 -3.42 -6.23
C LYS A 232 6.93 -3.18 -4.73
N GLY A 233 5.89 -3.55 -3.97
CA GLY A 233 5.84 -3.35 -2.53
C GLY A 233 4.48 -3.71 -1.93
N ILE A 234 4.41 -3.62 -0.59
CA ILE A 234 3.21 -3.90 0.20
C ILE A 234 2.75 -2.62 0.90
N LEU A 235 1.47 -2.30 0.75
CA LEU A 235 0.75 -1.25 1.45
C LEU A 235 0.06 -1.89 2.66
N TRP A 236 0.48 -1.50 3.86
CA TRP A 236 0.08 -2.13 5.11
C TRP A 236 -0.63 -1.13 6.04
N TYR A 237 -1.89 -1.40 6.36
CA TYR A 237 -2.61 -0.63 7.38
C TYR A 237 -3.36 -1.59 8.31
N GLN A 238 -2.77 -1.83 9.48
CA GLN A 238 -3.26 -2.74 10.50
C GLN A 238 -2.73 -2.36 11.88
N GLY A 239 -3.47 -2.73 12.92
CA GLY A 239 -3.02 -2.72 14.30
C GLY A 239 -4.16 -2.57 15.29
N GLU A 240 -5.33 -2.09 14.83
CA GLU A 240 -6.46 -1.79 15.70
C GLU A 240 -7.04 -3.04 16.38
N SER A 241 -6.88 -4.23 15.79
CA SER A 241 -7.30 -5.51 16.39
C SER A 241 -6.29 -6.09 17.39
N ASP A 242 -5.11 -5.48 17.55
CA ASP A 242 -4.04 -5.96 18.43
C ASP A 242 -3.82 -5.02 19.64
N VAL A 243 -4.79 -4.16 19.96
CA VAL A 243 -4.67 -3.12 21.00
C VAL A 243 -4.94 -3.63 22.42
N ASP A 244 -5.27 -4.91 22.60
CA ASP A 244 -5.21 -5.50 23.94
C ASP A 244 -3.75 -5.55 24.43
N ILE A 245 -3.53 -5.52 25.75
CA ILE A 245 -2.19 -5.33 26.32
C ILE A 245 -1.23 -6.48 25.95
N GLU A 246 -1.71 -7.70 25.87
CA GLU A 246 -0.88 -8.87 25.54
C GLU A 246 -0.41 -8.80 24.09
N SER A 247 -1.33 -8.56 23.15
CA SER A 247 -1.02 -8.41 21.73
C SER A 247 -0.17 -7.18 21.44
N ALA A 248 -0.49 -6.03 22.06
CA ALA A 248 0.20 -4.78 21.83
C ALA A 248 1.66 -4.85 22.28
N SER A 249 1.92 -5.41 23.47
CA SER A 249 3.27 -5.51 24.04
C SER A 249 4.24 -6.33 23.18
N SER A 250 3.72 -7.23 22.34
CA SER A 250 4.53 -8.05 21.44
C SER A 250 4.50 -7.59 19.98
N TYR A 251 3.71 -6.57 19.64
CA TYR A 251 3.42 -6.16 18.26
C TYR A 251 4.69 -5.77 17.49
N GLU A 252 5.63 -5.04 18.10
CA GLU A 252 6.89 -4.64 17.44
C GLU A 252 7.65 -5.84 16.89
N LYS A 253 7.83 -6.87 17.73
CA LYS A 253 8.53 -8.09 17.33
C LYS A 253 7.73 -8.86 16.28
N ARG A 254 6.42 -9.04 16.49
CA ARG A 254 5.56 -9.78 15.56
C ARG A 254 5.50 -9.12 14.20
N PHE A 255 5.43 -7.80 14.14
CA PHE A 255 5.38 -7.06 12.88
C PHE A 255 6.72 -7.15 12.14
N THR A 256 7.84 -7.04 12.87
CA THR A 256 9.18 -7.30 12.31
C THR A 256 9.28 -8.71 11.70
N ASP A 257 8.78 -9.71 12.43
CA ASP A 257 8.76 -11.11 12.00
C ASP A 257 7.85 -11.36 10.77
N ALA A 258 6.70 -10.68 10.70
CA ALA A 258 5.80 -10.73 9.56
C ALA A 258 6.47 -10.16 8.30
N VAL A 259 7.06 -8.96 8.40
CA VAL A 259 7.80 -8.34 7.28
C VAL A 259 8.93 -9.24 6.79
N ALA A 260 9.71 -9.82 7.71
CA ALA A 260 10.77 -10.76 7.35
C ALA A 260 10.22 -12.00 6.61
N SER A 261 9.07 -12.52 7.06
CA SER A 261 8.41 -13.66 6.41
C SER A 261 7.92 -13.32 4.99
N TRP A 262 7.32 -12.13 4.80
CA TRP A 262 6.86 -11.68 3.49
C TRP A 262 8.02 -11.51 2.50
N ARG A 263 9.09 -10.85 2.93
CA ARG A 263 10.32 -10.66 2.14
C ARG A 263 10.96 -11.98 1.73
N ASN A 264 11.04 -12.93 2.66
CA ASN A 264 11.58 -14.26 2.40
C ASN A 264 10.72 -15.02 1.38
N ALA A 265 9.39 -15.03 1.55
CA ALA A 265 8.48 -15.73 0.65
C ALA A 265 8.49 -15.16 -0.79
N LEU A 266 8.71 -13.85 -0.91
CA LEU A 266 8.78 -13.14 -2.18
C LEU A 266 10.20 -13.06 -2.77
N ASN A 267 11.20 -13.61 -2.07
CA ASN A 267 12.61 -13.55 -2.43
C ASN A 267 13.11 -12.11 -2.69
N ASP A 268 12.63 -11.16 -1.90
CA ASP A 268 13.04 -9.76 -1.97
C ASP A 268 13.38 -9.22 -0.57
N PRO A 269 14.65 -9.27 -0.14
CA PRO A 269 15.07 -8.78 1.17
C PRO A 269 14.98 -7.25 1.32
N GLN A 270 14.70 -6.51 0.24
CA GLN A 270 14.58 -5.05 0.23
C GLN A 270 13.17 -4.59 -0.15
N LEU A 271 12.19 -5.50 -0.16
CA LEU A 271 10.81 -5.22 -0.54
C LEU A 271 10.29 -4.00 0.25
N PRO A 272 9.87 -2.92 -0.44
CA PRO A 272 9.27 -1.77 0.18
C PRO A 272 7.98 -2.12 0.92
N ILE A 273 7.89 -1.67 2.18
CA ILE A 273 6.66 -1.73 2.98
C ILE A 273 6.25 -0.30 3.32
N LEU A 274 5.04 0.08 2.95
CA LEU A 274 4.46 1.35 3.37
C LEU A 274 3.45 1.06 4.47
N THR A 275 3.85 1.28 5.71
CA THR A 275 3.01 1.07 6.88
C THR A 275 2.30 2.36 7.29
N VAL A 276 1.08 2.26 7.76
CA VAL A 276 0.29 3.40 8.23
C VAL A 276 0.23 3.37 9.75
N GLN A 277 0.66 4.45 10.40
CA GLN A 277 0.52 4.56 11.85
C GLN A 277 -0.96 4.69 12.20
N LEU A 278 -1.42 4.03 13.26
CA LEU A 278 -2.85 4.03 13.61
C LEU A 278 -3.40 5.46 13.80
N ASN A 279 -4.57 5.71 13.21
CA ASN A 279 -5.36 6.91 13.46
C ASN A 279 -5.98 6.84 14.86
N ARG A 280 -6.80 7.82 15.25
CA ARG A 280 -7.55 7.83 16.51
C ARG A 280 -8.76 6.89 16.47
N VAL A 281 -9.19 6.44 17.65
CA VAL A 281 -10.50 5.84 17.89
C VAL A 281 -11.24 6.63 18.97
N ILE A 282 -12.50 6.98 18.71
CA ILE A 282 -13.34 7.79 19.59
C ILE A 282 -14.11 6.90 20.57
N GLY A 283 -14.16 7.31 21.84
CA GLY A 283 -14.99 6.65 22.85
C GLY A 283 -14.45 5.32 23.37
N ARG A 284 -13.13 5.10 23.30
CA ARG A 284 -12.46 3.90 23.82
C ARG A 284 -11.25 4.20 24.73
N PRO A 285 -11.44 4.93 25.84
CA PRO A 285 -10.34 5.25 26.76
C PRO A 285 -9.65 4.00 27.34
N GLU A 286 -10.35 2.87 27.43
CA GLU A 286 -9.77 1.59 27.85
C GLU A 286 -8.67 1.10 26.92
N ALA A 287 -8.65 1.56 25.65
CA ALA A 287 -7.65 1.21 24.67
C ALA A 287 -6.44 2.16 24.67
N ASP A 288 -6.42 3.20 25.51
CA ASP A 288 -5.40 4.27 25.44
C ASP A 288 -3.96 3.75 25.47
N LEU A 289 -3.66 2.83 26.39
CA LEU A 289 -2.32 2.25 26.52
C LEU A 289 -1.97 1.38 25.31
N GLY A 290 -2.86 0.45 24.94
CA GLY A 290 -2.63 -0.44 23.80
C GLY A 290 -2.45 0.31 22.49
N TRP A 291 -3.27 1.34 22.24
CA TRP A 291 -3.16 2.19 21.06
C TRP A 291 -1.83 2.93 20.99
N SER A 292 -1.35 3.44 22.14
CA SER A 292 -0.06 4.11 22.26
C SER A 292 1.11 3.15 21.98
N ILE A 293 1.05 1.93 22.52
CA ILE A 293 2.04 0.88 22.28
C ILE A 293 2.10 0.49 20.80
N ILE A 294 0.94 0.32 20.14
CA ILE A 294 0.91 -0.02 18.70
C ILE A 294 1.51 1.09 17.84
N ARG A 295 1.14 2.37 18.07
CA ARG A 295 1.72 3.49 17.31
C ARG A 295 3.23 3.56 17.46
N GLU A 296 3.74 3.36 18.67
CA GLU A 296 5.18 3.31 18.95
C GLU A 296 5.85 2.12 18.25
N ALA A 297 5.27 0.93 18.33
CA ALA A 297 5.80 -0.25 17.66
C ALA A 297 5.89 -0.05 16.14
N GLN A 298 4.86 0.55 15.51
CA GLN A 298 4.88 0.89 14.09
C GLN A 298 6.02 1.87 13.77
N ARG A 299 6.21 2.90 14.60
CA ARG A 299 7.28 3.91 14.47
C ARG A 299 8.67 3.28 14.56
N ILE A 300 8.88 2.44 15.56
CA ILE A 300 10.17 1.80 15.83
C ILE A 300 10.54 0.80 14.72
N VAL A 301 9.58 0.00 14.23
CA VAL A 301 9.82 -0.91 13.10
C VAL A 301 10.26 -0.13 11.86
N ALA A 302 9.57 0.96 11.53
CA ALA A 302 9.94 1.81 10.39
C ALA A 302 11.29 2.51 10.60
N LYS A 303 11.58 2.98 11.81
CA LYS A 303 12.85 3.67 12.14
C LYS A 303 14.08 2.75 11.99
N ARG A 304 13.92 1.43 12.20
CA ARG A 304 15.02 0.46 12.12
C ARG A 304 15.29 -0.06 10.70
N ASP A 305 14.37 0.19 9.77
CA ASP A 305 14.47 -0.34 8.41
C ASP A 305 14.15 0.73 7.36
N SER A 306 15.17 1.17 6.65
CA SER A 306 15.06 2.17 5.57
C SER A 306 14.15 1.78 4.40
N LYS A 307 13.73 0.51 4.29
CA LYS A 307 12.77 0.02 3.29
C LYS A 307 11.34 -0.02 3.81
N ILE A 308 11.10 0.49 5.02
CA ILE A 308 9.77 0.66 5.60
C ILE A 308 9.51 2.15 5.80
N ALA A 309 8.53 2.69 5.07
CA ALA A 309 8.03 4.04 5.31
C ALA A 309 6.81 3.98 6.24
N ILE A 310 6.72 4.94 7.18
CA ILE A 310 5.57 5.10 8.06
C ILE A 310 4.79 6.36 7.72
N ILE A 311 3.48 6.23 7.55
CA ILE A 311 2.59 7.32 7.18
C ILE A 311 1.76 7.75 8.41
N PRO A 312 1.81 9.03 8.82
CA PRO A 312 1.02 9.52 9.94
C PRO A 312 -0.45 9.72 9.57
N THR A 313 -1.34 9.57 10.55
CA THR A 313 -2.80 9.68 10.33
C THR A 313 -3.57 10.44 11.41
N LEU A 314 -2.92 10.92 12.46
CA LEU A 314 -3.59 11.52 13.63
C LEU A 314 -4.48 12.73 13.30
N ASP A 315 -4.16 13.43 12.22
CA ASP A 315 -4.89 14.59 11.68
C ASP A 315 -6.05 14.21 10.76
N LEU A 316 -6.14 12.95 10.33
CA LEU A 316 -7.09 12.56 9.29
C LEU A 316 -8.52 12.43 9.85
N PRO A 317 -9.54 12.93 9.14
CA PRO A 317 -10.94 12.84 9.57
C PRO A 317 -11.46 11.41 9.50
N LEU A 318 -12.36 11.07 10.43
CA LEU A 318 -13.01 9.76 10.51
C LEU A 318 -14.43 9.77 9.93
N SER A 319 -14.89 8.63 9.43
CA SER A 319 -16.28 8.39 9.00
C SER A 319 -17.18 7.94 10.13
N ASP A 320 -16.61 7.22 11.09
CA ASP A 320 -17.27 6.73 12.30
C ASP A 320 -16.30 6.86 13.47
N LEU A 321 -16.41 6.01 14.49
CA LEU A 321 -15.53 6.07 15.65
C LEU A 321 -14.08 5.65 15.35
N ILE A 322 -13.78 4.96 14.24
CA ILE A 322 -12.47 4.32 14.01
C ILE A 322 -11.97 4.35 12.55
N HIS A 323 -12.87 4.43 11.57
CA HIS A 323 -12.51 4.34 10.16
C HIS A 323 -12.21 5.70 9.55
N THR A 324 -11.11 5.78 8.80
CA THR A 324 -10.72 7.00 8.08
C THR A 324 -11.74 7.34 6.99
N SER A 325 -12.16 8.59 6.95
CA SER A 325 -13.16 9.08 6.00
C SER A 325 -12.65 9.17 4.56
N PRO A 326 -13.54 9.29 3.56
CA PRO A 326 -13.10 9.52 2.18
C PRO A 326 -12.13 10.70 2.03
N ALA A 327 -12.38 11.84 2.70
CA ALA A 327 -11.47 12.98 2.68
C ALA A 327 -10.10 12.65 3.30
N GLY A 328 -10.10 11.92 4.43
CA GLY A 328 -8.86 11.43 5.04
C GLY A 328 -8.11 10.44 4.15
N ASN A 329 -8.84 9.58 3.43
CA ASN A 329 -8.26 8.61 2.51
C ASN A 329 -7.59 9.26 1.30
N MET A 330 -8.07 10.42 0.83
CA MET A 330 -7.36 11.17 -0.22
C MET A 330 -6.00 11.66 0.25
N ILE A 331 -5.94 12.25 1.45
CA ILE A 331 -4.69 12.72 2.06
C ILE A 331 -3.76 11.52 2.34
N LEU A 332 -4.31 10.41 2.85
CA LEU A 332 -3.55 9.19 3.09
C LEU A 332 -2.98 8.60 1.79
N GLY A 333 -3.78 8.56 0.71
CA GLY A 333 -3.34 8.09 -0.60
C GLY A 333 -2.20 8.93 -1.18
N GLU A 334 -2.26 10.25 -0.99
CA GLU A 334 -1.18 11.17 -1.35
C GLU A 334 0.10 10.93 -0.55
N ARG A 335 0.00 10.83 0.78
CA ARG A 335 1.14 10.53 1.65
C ARG A 335 1.80 9.19 1.30
N LEU A 336 0.99 8.17 1.04
CA LEU A 336 1.48 6.86 0.56
C LEU A 336 2.22 6.99 -0.77
N ALA A 337 1.70 7.77 -1.72
CA ALA A 337 2.33 7.93 -3.02
C ALA A 337 3.68 8.66 -2.92
N HIS A 338 3.75 9.73 -2.12
CA HIS A 338 5.01 10.44 -1.87
C HIS A 338 6.04 9.55 -1.17
N ALA A 339 5.61 8.75 -0.19
CA ALA A 339 6.48 7.78 0.47
C ALA A 339 7.00 6.71 -0.50
N ALA A 340 6.16 6.21 -1.41
CA ALA A 340 6.59 5.28 -2.45
C ALA A 340 7.63 5.91 -3.38
N LEU A 341 7.38 7.14 -3.88
CA LEU A 341 8.31 7.84 -4.76
C LEU A 341 9.68 8.07 -4.11
N ASP A 342 9.70 8.42 -2.82
CA ASP A 342 10.93 8.56 -2.03
C ASP A 342 11.68 7.24 -1.87
N LEU A 343 10.99 6.16 -1.45
CA LEU A 343 11.62 4.84 -1.26
C LEU A 343 12.18 4.26 -2.55
N LEU A 344 11.57 4.59 -3.68
CA LEU A 344 12.03 4.20 -5.01
C LEU A 344 13.16 5.09 -5.54
N ASN A 345 13.56 6.14 -4.82
CA ASN A 345 14.51 7.17 -5.24
C ASN A 345 14.14 7.83 -6.57
N GLU A 346 12.85 7.88 -6.91
CA GLU A 346 12.36 8.44 -8.17
C GLU A 346 12.21 9.97 -8.05
N GLN A 347 11.74 10.45 -6.90
CA GLN A 347 11.63 11.88 -6.58
C GLN A 347 11.78 12.11 -5.08
N LYS A 348 12.61 13.09 -4.69
CA LYS A 348 12.78 13.49 -3.28
C LYS A 348 11.59 14.36 -2.83
N GLN A 349 10.54 13.72 -2.36
CA GLN A 349 9.30 14.30 -1.83
C GLN A 349 9.38 14.64 -0.33
N ASN A 350 10.41 14.16 0.38
CA ASN A 350 10.55 14.34 1.83
C ASN A 350 9.29 13.91 2.61
N HIS A 351 8.91 12.63 2.44
CA HIS A 351 7.71 12.04 3.04
C HIS A 351 7.78 11.88 4.56
N ASN A 352 8.97 11.94 5.16
CA ASN A 352 9.15 11.65 6.57
C ASN A 352 8.36 12.63 7.44
N ALA A 353 7.46 12.09 8.26
CA ALA A 353 6.77 12.84 9.29
C ALA A 353 7.74 13.30 10.39
N PRO A 354 7.47 14.42 11.07
CA PRO A 354 8.23 14.80 12.25
C PRO A 354 8.29 13.64 13.26
N ASP A 355 9.50 13.20 13.60
CA ASP A 355 9.75 12.10 14.54
C ASP A 355 10.55 12.61 15.73
N VAL A 356 10.25 12.12 16.93
CA VAL A 356 11.02 12.46 18.13
C VAL A 356 12.46 11.94 17.99
N GLU A 357 13.41 12.86 18.10
CA GLU A 357 14.84 12.58 18.03
C GLU A 357 15.43 12.40 19.42
N LYS A 358 15.17 13.36 20.32
CA LYS A 358 15.64 13.34 21.70
C LYS A 358 14.73 14.19 22.59
N ILE A 359 14.79 13.92 23.89
CA ILE A 359 14.17 14.75 24.92
C ILE A 359 15.21 15.00 25.99
N SER A 360 15.40 16.25 26.41
CA SER A 360 16.42 16.62 27.39
C SER A 360 15.88 17.56 28.45
N TYR A 361 16.44 17.47 29.66
CA TYR A 361 16.22 18.49 30.68
C TYR A 361 16.90 19.81 30.29
N ILE A 362 16.15 20.91 30.38
CA ILE A 362 16.70 22.27 30.25
C ILE A 362 16.59 23.06 31.56
N ALA A 363 15.78 22.60 32.49
CA ALA A 363 15.77 23.01 33.90
C ALA A 363 15.17 21.90 34.78
N LYS A 364 15.16 22.07 36.10
CA LYS A 364 14.64 21.07 37.05
C LYS A 364 13.20 20.61 36.77
N GLN A 365 12.37 21.49 36.22
CA GLN A 365 10.96 21.25 35.92
C GLN A 365 10.63 21.59 34.47
N LYS A 366 11.64 21.54 33.59
CA LYS A 366 11.47 21.94 32.19
C LYS A 366 12.26 21.00 31.29
N ILE A 367 11.56 20.44 30.31
CA ILE A 367 12.13 19.57 29.30
C ILE A 367 11.95 20.20 27.92
N GLU A 368 12.77 19.77 26.98
CA GLU A 368 12.64 20.12 25.57
C GLU A 368 12.66 18.86 24.71
N ILE A 369 11.65 18.72 23.85
CA ILE A 369 11.48 17.65 22.87
C ILE A 369 11.98 18.16 21.53
N TYR A 370 12.92 17.44 20.93
CA TYR A 370 13.48 17.77 19.62
C TYR A 370 12.98 16.79 18.57
N PHE A 371 12.63 17.31 17.40
CA PHE A 371 12.06 16.53 16.30
C PHE A 371 12.96 16.57 15.06
N SER A 372 13.19 15.40 14.48
CA SER A 372 13.75 15.25 13.14
C SER A 372 12.67 15.47 12.08
N TYR A 373 13.09 15.73 10.84
CA TYR A 373 12.20 15.84 9.68
C TYR A 373 11.14 16.93 9.79
N VAL A 374 11.44 18.05 10.44
CA VAL A 374 10.61 19.26 10.39
C VAL A 374 11.04 20.11 9.20
N GLN A 375 10.10 20.50 8.33
CA GLN A 375 10.37 21.25 7.10
C GLN A 375 10.51 22.76 7.36
N SER A 376 9.54 23.38 8.02
CA SER A 376 9.61 24.80 8.39
C SER A 376 9.74 24.96 9.89
N TYR A 377 8.65 24.78 10.63
CA TYR A 377 8.59 24.81 12.06
C TYR A 377 7.44 23.94 12.58
N ILE A 378 7.60 23.44 13.79
CA ILE A 378 6.59 22.68 14.51
C ILE A 378 5.73 23.64 15.34
N ASN A 379 4.41 23.49 15.24
CA ASN A 379 3.46 24.22 16.08
C ASN A 379 2.20 23.38 16.29
N CYS A 380 1.25 23.91 17.04
CA CYS A 380 -0.07 23.36 17.22
C CYS A 380 -1.11 24.44 16.93
N ILE A 381 -2.17 24.08 16.20
CA ILE A 381 -3.26 25.05 15.91
C ILE A 381 -3.96 25.47 17.21
N GLU A 382 -4.23 24.49 18.08
CA GLU A 382 -4.82 24.72 19.40
C GLU A 382 -4.04 23.89 20.43
N PRO A 383 -3.02 24.47 21.10
CA PRO A 383 -2.23 23.74 22.06
C PRO A 383 -3.07 23.40 23.30
N HIS A 384 -3.04 22.14 23.72
CA HIS A 384 -3.67 21.67 24.95
C HIS A 384 -2.58 21.11 25.87
N LEU A 385 -2.70 21.33 27.18
CA LEU A 385 -1.73 20.84 28.16
C LEU A 385 -1.65 19.29 28.22
N ASN A 386 -2.61 18.60 27.60
CA ASN A 386 -2.66 17.13 27.54
C ASN A 386 -2.14 16.58 26.20
N MET A 387 -1.46 17.40 25.39
CA MET A 387 -0.83 16.99 24.13
C MET A 387 0.24 15.91 24.35
N PHE A 388 0.92 15.97 25.50
CA PHE A 388 1.92 15.00 25.93
C PHE A 388 1.52 14.36 27.25
N LEU A 389 1.73 13.05 27.35
CA LEU A 389 1.69 12.34 28.63
C LEU A 389 3.10 12.29 29.20
N ILE A 390 3.28 12.80 30.41
CA ILE A 390 4.56 12.83 31.11
C ILE A 390 4.43 12.01 32.39
N GLU A 391 5.28 11.01 32.54
CA GLU A 391 5.24 10.05 33.65
C GLU A 391 6.64 9.82 34.19
N ASP A 392 6.77 9.74 35.51
CA ASP A 392 7.98 9.30 36.19
C ASP A 392 7.70 8.10 37.10
N GLU A 393 8.64 7.75 37.99
CA GLU A 393 8.51 6.57 38.86
C GLU A 393 7.34 6.66 39.87
N ILE A 394 6.79 7.86 40.13
CA ILE A 394 5.64 8.04 41.03
C ILE A 394 4.34 8.35 40.29
N GLY A 395 4.37 8.39 38.95
CA GLY A 395 3.19 8.52 38.09
C GLY A 395 3.16 9.81 37.26
N ARG A 396 1.95 10.22 36.86
CA ARG A 396 1.73 11.34 35.94
C ARG A 396 2.21 12.67 36.51
N ILE A 397 2.83 13.48 35.66
CA ILE A 397 3.22 14.87 35.94
C ILE A 397 2.37 15.79 35.06
N PRO A 398 1.47 16.60 35.63
CA PRO A 398 0.76 17.62 34.89
C PRO A 398 1.71 18.60 34.18
N VAL A 399 1.39 18.92 32.93
CA VAL A 399 2.03 19.99 32.17
C VAL A 399 1.39 21.31 32.55
N THR A 400 2.20 22.33 32.88
CA THR A 400 1.70 23.67 33.19
C THR A 400 1.71 24.56 31.96
N ASP A 401 2.75 24.46 31.13
CA ASP A 401 2.95 25.32 29.97
C ASP A 401 3.66 24.59 28.83
N ILE A 402 3.37 25.01 27.60
CA ILE A 402 3.98 24.50 26.37
C ILE A 402 4.47 25.69 25.55
N TYR A 403 5.72 25.65 25.10
CA TYR A 403 6.34 26.69 24.27
C TYR A 403 6.96 26.09 23.01
N PHE A 404 7.01 26.88 21.94
CA PHE A 404 7.65 26.54 20.66
C PHE A 404 8.84 27.46 20.45
N PRO A 405 9.98 27.21 21.13
CA PRO A 405 11.09 28.17 21.17
C PRO A 405 11.80 28.31 19.82
N ASN A 406 11.91 27.20 19.08
CA ASN A 406 12.66 27.09 17.83
C ASN A 406 11.82 26.29 16.82
N ASN A 407 12.31 26.23 15.57
CA ASN A 407 11.60 25.56 14.48
C ASN A 407 11.34 24.06 14.75
N ALA A 408 12.24 23.31 15.38
CA ALA A 408 12.13 21.86 15.47
C ALA A 408 12.05 21.34 16.92
N SER A 409 11.62 22.17 17.86
CA SER A 409 11.51 21.75 19.27
C SER A 409 10.29 22.30 19.98
N ILE A 410 9.90 21.60 21.05
CA ILE A 410 8.79 21.96 21.94
C ILE A 410 9.30 21.90 23.37
N GLN A 411 9.16 22.99 24.12
CA GLN A 411 9.47 23.05 25.54
C GLN A 411 8.22 22.81 26.38
N ILE A 412 8.37 22.04 27.45
CA ILE A 412 7.29 21.70 28.36
C ILE A 412 7.71 22.02 29.78
N GLU A 413 6.85 22.76 30.49
CA GLU A 413 6.99 22.99 31.93
C GLU A 413 6.13 22.02 32.74
N LEU A 414 6.73 21.51 33.81
CA LEU A 414 6.21 20.44 34.64
C LEU A 414 5.71 21.02 35.97
N SER A 415 4.58 20.54 36.48
CA SER A 415 4.01 21.01 37.74
C SER A 415 4.84 20.63 38.98
N ARG A 416 5.80 19.72 38.84
CA ARG A 416 6.73 19.29 39.88
C ARG A 416 8.04 18.78 39.27
N GLN A 417 9.08 18.72 40.09
CA GLN A 417 10.33 18.05 39.71
C GLN A 417 10.11 16.54 39.53
N PRO A 418 10.62 15.94 38.45
CA PRO A 418 10.60 14.49 38.24
C PRO A 418 11.43 13.70 39.26
N ILE A 419 11.00 12.47 39.53
CA ILE A 419 11.66 11.50 40.40
C ILE A 419 12.02 10.27 39.56
N GLY A 420 13.32 9.94 39.50
CA GLY A 420 13.82 8.80 38.73
C GLY A 420 13.76 9.04 37.22
N HIS A 421 13.37 8.02 36.45
CA HIS A 421 13.31 8.15 34.99
C HIS A 421 12.04 8.88 34.59
N LEU A 422 12.18 9.85 33.69
CA LEU A 422 11.07 10.56 33.08
C LEU A 422 10.81 9.99 31.69
N LYS A 423 9.55 9.70 31.41
CA LYS A 423 9.04 9.19 30.14
C LYS A 423 8.04 10.17 29.57
N VAL A 424 8.09 10.35 28.26
CA VAL A 424 7.16 11.22 27.52
C VAL A 424 6.51 10.43 26.40
N SER A 425 5.21 10.62 26.22
CA SER A 425 4.45 10.12 25.08
C SER A 425 3.77 11.27 24.36
N GLY A 426 3.85 11.31 23.03
CA GLY A 426 3.20 12.31 22.17
C GLY A 426 2.21 11.64 21.22
N GLY A 427 1.08 12.29 20.92
CA GLY A 427 -0.02 11.63 20.20
C GLY A 427 -0.53 10.41 20.96
N TRP A 428 -0.51 10.48 22.29
CA TRP A 428 -0.81 9.38 23.19
C TRP A 428 -2.32 9.10 23.28
N GLY A 429 -2.67 7.89 23.68
CA GLY A 429 -4.03 7.46 23.90
C GLY A 429 -4.76 7.09 22.61
N SER A 430 -5.98 6.61 22.78
CA SER A 430 -6.87 6.21 21.69
C SER A 430 -7.30 7.42 20.84
N SER A 431 -7.57 8.55 21.49
CA SER A 431 -7.99 9.81 20.87
C SER A 431 -7.25 11.02 21.48
N PRO A 432 -6.02 11.33 21.03
CA PRO A 432 -5.31 12.51 21.50
C PRO A 432 -6.12 13.78 21.23
N SER A 433 -6.12 14.70 22.21
CA SER A 433 -6.86 15.97 22.14
C SER A 433 -6.38 16.87 20.99
N THR A 434 -5.07 16.91 20.80
CA THR A 434 -4.37 17.66 19.76
C THR A 434 -2.99 17.06 19.54
N VAL A 435 -2.36 17.38 18.42
CA VAL A 435 -1.01 16.93 18.07
C VAL A 435 -0.22 18.07 17.44
N ALA A 436 1.08 18.09 17.69
CA ALA A 436 1.98 19.01 17.02
C ALA A 436 2.10 18.66 15.53
N VAL A 437 2.28 19.68 14.70
CA VAL A 437 2.22 19.61 13.23
C VAL A 437 3.36 20.42 12.64
N ASP A 438 3.98 19.89 11.60
CA ASP A 438 4.82 20.66 10.69
C ASP A 438 3.95 21.66 9.92
N MET A 439 4.17 22.95 10.13
CA MET A 439 3.26 23.99 9.63
C MET A 439 3.38 24.26 8.12
N GLU A 440 4.45 23.84 7.47
CA GLU A 440 4.58 23.89 6.01
C GLU A 440 3.76 22.77 5.38
N ARG A 441 4.02 21.53 5.79
CA ARG A 441 3.43 20.33 5.16
C ARG A 441 2.06 19.97 5.73
N ARG A 442 1.66 20.60 6.84
CA ARG A 442 0.47 20.24 7.63
C ARG A 442 0.45 18.74 7.97
N MET A 443 1.62 18.21 8.31
CA MET A 443 1.81 16.81 8.67
C MET A 443 2.02 16.68 10.18
N PRO A 444 1.22 15.87 10.90
CA PRO A 444 1.40 15.72 12.34
C PRO A 444 2.67 14.92 12.65
N ILE A 445 3.16 15.09 13.88
CA ILE A 445 4.19 14.20 14.44
C ILE A 445 3.75 12.74 14.37
N LEU A 446 4.71 11.82 14.29
CA LEU A 446 4.44 10.42 14.61
C LEU A 446 4.12 10.31 16.11
N GLY A 447 3.07 9.56 16.44
CA GLY A 447 2.79 9.18 17.81
C GLY A 447 3.95 8.34 18.35
N PHE A 448 4.35 8.63 19.58
CA PHE A 448 5.42 7.90 20.28
C PHE A 448 5.03 7.66 21.73
N HIS A 449 5.52 6.57 22.31
CA HIS A 449 5.16 6.15 23.67
C HIS A 449 6.40 5.83 24.51
N ASN A 450 6.40 6.28 25.77
CA ASN A 450 7.46 6.02 26.74
C ASN A 450 8.88 6.39 26.29
N PHE A 451 9.03 7.49 25.55
CA PHE A 451 10.34 7.99 25.17
C PHE A 451 11.07 8.53 26.41
N LEU A 452 12.26 8.00 26.68
CA LEU A 452 13.05 8.37 27.86
C LEU A 452 13.70 9.74 27.68
N VAL A 453 13.62 10.56 28.74
CA VAL A 453 14.35 11.84 28.81
C VAL A 453 15.81 11.58 29.19
N GLN A 454 16.72 12.21 28.44
CA GLN A 454 18.17 12.08 28.57
C GLN A 454 18.77 13.19 29.45
#